data_AF-A0A315E0V6-F1
#
_entry.id   AF-A0A315E0V6-F1
#
_cell.length_a   1.000
_cell.length_b   1.000
_cell.length_c   1.000
_cell.angle_alpha   90.00
_cell.angle_beta   90.00
_cell.angle_gamma   90.00
#
_symmetry.space_group_name_H-M   'P 1'
#
loop_
_entity.id
_entity.type
_entity.pdbx_description
1 polymer ?
#
loop_
_entity_poly.entity_id
_entity_poly.type
_entity_poly.pdbx_seq_one_letter_code
_entity_poly.pdbx_strand_id
1 'polypeptide(L)'
;MNIHPAVVSEVRRYRRQVVGEFMDAHPGMFVPPLAALCWVDFLAQTEEVQGPERETVEKALGLFAQVFRQAQHAMLADAPMRLEEFMSTENFPDLEEVVVPDPVALLIVGGEDPADHTSEIVAFARTMSVFKFLVRAGAVPADFMYEAMCRGMDDLPGESVLKRALVDAIKQMIQYDMEMMLRNEVKMGALVH
;
A
#
# COMPACT_ATOMS: atom_id res chain seq x y z
N MET A 1 -17.36 4.77 3.02
CA MET A 1 -17.21 6.08 2.35
C MET A 1 -17.23 5.83 0.84
N ASN A 2 -18.14 6.46 0.08
CA ASN A 2 -18.18 6.31 -1.39
C ASN A 2 -17.13 7.23 -2.01
N ILE A 3 -15.94 6.70 -2.31
CA ILE A 3 -14.94 7.41 -3.11
C ILE A 3 -15.49 7.49 -4.55
N HIS A 4 -15.42 8.67 -5.17
CA HIS A 4 -15.92 8.87 -6.52
C HIS A 4 -15.25 7.89 -7.51
N PRO A 5 -15.98 7.23 -8.42
CA PRO A 5 -15.41 6.21 -9.31
C PRO A 5 -14.18 6.69 -10.11
N ALA A 6 -14.20 7.94 -10.59
CA ALA A 6 -13.06 8.52 -11.30
C ALA A 6 -11.78 8.60 -10.44
N VAL A 7 -11.92 8.88 -9.13
CA VAL A 7 -10.78 8.92 -8.20
C VAL A 7 -10.26 7.50 -7.96
N VAL A 8 -11.16 6.52 -7.80
CA VAL A 8 -10.78 5.11 -7.68
C VAL A 8 -9.99 4.67 -8.90
N SER A 9 -10.44 5.01 -10.12
CA SER A 9 -9.72 4.70 -11.35
C SER A 9 -8.36 5.39 -11.44
N GLU A 10 -8.25 6.64 -11.01
CA GLU A 10 -7.00 7.40 -11.02
C GLU A 10 -5.97 6.81 -10.05
N VAL A 11 -6.38 6.58 -8.79
CA VAL A 11 -5.52 5.96 -7.76
C VAL A 11 -5.13 4.53 -8.16
N ARG A 12 -6.07 3.76 -8.73
CA ARG A 12 -5.77 2.42 -9.27
C ARG A 12 -4.67 2.49 -10.33
N ARG A 13 -4.80 3.40 -11.31
CA ARG A 13 -3.82 3.56 -12.39
C ARG A 13 -2.45 3.92 -11.83
N TYR A 14 -2.40 4.88 -10.90
CA TYR A 14 -1.15 5.33 -10.30
C TYR A 14 -0.45 4.20 -9.52
N ARG A 15 -1.18 3.46 -8.68
CA ARG A 15 -0.59 2.32 -7.94
C ARG A 15 -0.06 1.23 -8.87
N ARG A 16 -0.80 0.91 -9.94
CA ARG A 16 -0.35 -0.06 -10.95
C ARG A 16 0.91 0.41 -11.67
N GLN A 17 1.02 1.71 -11.94
CA GLN A 17 2.25 2.30 -12.48
C GLN A 17 3.41 2.14 -11.51
N VAL A 18 3.26 2.54 -10.24
CA VAL A 18 4.33 2.44 -9.24
C VAL A 18 4.80 1.00 -9.02
N VAL A 19 3.86 0.04 -8.95
CA VAL A 19 4.21 -1.39 -8.86
C VAL A 19 4.96 -1.85 -10.11
N GLY A 20 4.49 -1.45 -11.30
CA GLY A 20 5.18 -1.77 -12.55
C GLY A 20 6.60 -1.20 -12.61
N GLU A 21 6.78 0.07 -12.25
CA GLU A 21 8.09 0.74 -12.23
C GLU A 21 9.05 0.07 -11.26
N PHE A 22 8.56 -0.33 -10.07
CA PHE A 22 9.33 -1.11 -9.12
C PHE A 22 9.77 -2.45 -9.72
N MET A 23 8.87 -3.18 -10.37
CA MET A 23 9.19 -4.48 -10.96
C MET A 23 10.20 -4.34 -12.12
N ASP A 24 10.02 -3.34 -12.98
CA ASP A 24 10.90 -3.06 -14.13
C ASP A 24 12.31 -2.64 -13.72
N ALA A 25 12.46 -1.99 -12.57
CA ALA A 25 13.77 -1.66 -12.01
C ALA A 25 14.53 -2.90 -11.48
N HIS A 26 13.86 -4.05 -11.31
CA HIS A 26 14.45 -5.26 -10.74
C HIS A 26 14.20 -6.50 -11.62
N PRO A 27 14.69 -6.52 -12.87
CA PRO A 27 14.42 -7.59 -13.83
C PRO A 27 15.01 -8.96 -13.44
N GLY A 28 16.01 -8.98 -12.54
CA GLY A 28 16.53 -10.22 -11.97
C GLY A 28 15.56 -10.91 -10.99
N MET A 29 14.56 -10.17 -10.49
CA MET A 29 13.54 -10.68 -9.57
C MET A 29 12.15 -10.79 -10.22
N PHE A 30 11.84 -9.87 -11.14
CA PHE A 30 10.57 -9.77 -11.84
C PHE A 30 10.79 -9.73 -13.34
N VAL A 31 10.77 -10.89 -13.99
CA VAL A 31 10.89 -10.98 -15.44
C VAL A 31 9.59 -10.44 -16.08
N PRO A 32 9.66 -9.49 -17.03
CA PRO A 32 8.47 -8.98 -17.70
C PRO A 32 7.68 -10.08 -18.42
N PRO A 33 6.34 -9.95 -18.53
CA PRO A 33 5.50 -10.89 -19.26
C PRO A 33 5.83 -10.92 -20.75
N LEU A 34 5.68 -12.06 -21.42
CA LEU A 34 5.93 -12.16 -22.87
C LEU A 34 5.00 -11.25 -23.70
N ALA A 35 3.84 -10.92 -23.16
CA ALA A 35 2.83 -10.08 -23.81
C ALA A 35 3.15 -8.57 -23.75
N ALA A 36 4.23 -8.16 -23.07
CA ALA A 36 4.62 -6.76 -22.93
C ALA A 36 6.15 -6.60 -22.90
N LEU A 37 6.63 -5.38 -23.15
CA LEU A 37 8.06 -5.08 -23.03
C LEU A 37 8.50 -4.90 -21.57
N CYS A 38 7.57 -4.47 -20.72
CA CYS A 38 7.80 -4.15 -19.32
C CYS A 38 6.51 -4.31 -18.49
N TRP A 39 6.63 -4.32 -17.17
CA TRP A 39 5.53 -4.44 -16.23
C TRP A 39 4.64 -3.19 -16.20
N VAL A 40 5.19 -1.99 -16.35
CA VAL A 40 4.38 -0.77 -16.44
C VAL A 40 3.36 -0.86 -17.58
N ASP A 41 3.82 -1.24 -18.77
CA ASP A 41 2.95 -1.38 -19.95
C ASP A 41 1.94 -2.50 -19.74
N PHE A 42 2.39 -3.66 -19.25
CA PHE A 42 1.51 -4.79 -18.99
C PHE A 42 0.38 -4.44 -18.01
N LEU A 43 0.72 -3.78 -16.90
CA LEU A 43 -0.26 -3.40 -15.89
C LEU A 43 -1.16 -2.25 -16.36
N ALA A 44 -0.72 -1.39 -17.28
CA ALA A 44 -1.55 -0.34 -17.83
C ALA A 44 -2.66 -0.87 -18.77
N GLN A 45 -2.37 -1.94 -19.52
CA GLN A 45 -3.28 -2.50 -20.52
C GLN A 45 -4.17 -3.65 -20.02
N THR A 46 -3.83 -4.27 -18.89
CA THR A 46 -4.51 -5.46 -18.36
C THR A 46 -5.59 -5.08 -17.35
N GLU A 47 -6.84 -5.50 -17.53
CA GLU A 47 -7.88 -5.23 -16.53
C GLU A 47 -7.77 -6.15 -15.32
N GLU A 48 -7.50 -7.43 -15.53
CA GLU A 48 -7.32 -8.45 -14.49
C GLU A 48 -6.06 -9.27 -14.78
N VAL A 49 -5.17 -9.35 -13.79
CA VAL A 49 -3.90 -10.07 -13.90
C VAL A 49 -4.15 -11.54 -13.53
N GLN A 50 -3.78 -12.45 -14.41
CA GLN A 50 -4.03 -13.89 -14.24
C GLN A 50 -2.75 -14.71 -14.46
N GLY A 51 -2.80 -15.99 -14.09
CA GLY A 51 -1.73 -16.95 -14.38
C GLY A 51 -0.38 -16.60 -13.73
N PRO A 52 0.75 -16.93 -14.38
CA PRO A 52 2.10 -16.67 -13.85
C PRO A 52 2.38 -15.20 -13.57
N GLU A 53 1.79 -14.30 -14.34
CA GLU A 53 1.92 -12.85 -14.12
C GLU A 53 1.29 -12.43 -12.79
N ARG A 54 0.17 -13.05 -12.41
CA ARG A 54 -0.48 -12.80 -11.13
C ARG A 54 0.41 -13.20 -9.96
N GLU A 55 0.98 -14.39 -10.00
CA GLU A 55 1.93 -14.86 -8.97
C GLU A 55 3.13 -13.91 -8.83
N THR A 56 3.60 -13.36 -9.95
CA THR A 56 4.73 -12.43 -9.95
C THR A 56 4.37 -11.07 -9.35
N VAL A 57 3.16 -10.55 -9.64
CA VAL A 57 2.65 -9.32 -9.01
C VAL A 57 2.35 -9.55 -7.53
N GLU A 58 1.77 -10.69 -7.16
CA GLU A 58 1.54 -11.08 -5.76
C GLU A 58 2.85 -11.12 -4.97
N LYS A 59 3.90 -11.70 -5.56
CA LYS A 59 5.24 -11.68 -4.97
C LYS A 59 5.74 -10.25 -4.74
N ALA A 60 5.55 -9.35 -5.70
CA ALA A 60 5.91 -7.95 -5.52
C ALA A 60 5.11 -7.35 -4.35
N LEU A 61 3.78 -7.45 -4.37
CA LEU A 61 2.87 -6.95 -3.33
C LEU A 61 3.16 -7.52 -1.93
N GLY A 62 3.59 -8.77 -1.84
CA GLY A 62 4.04 -9.37 -0.59
C GLY A 62 5.27 -8.69 0.00
N LEU A 63 6.22 -8.24 -0.85
CA LEU A 63 7.34 -7.40 -0.38
C LEU A 63 6.84 -6.06 0.16
N PHE A 64 5.89 -5.42 -0.53
CA PHE A 64 5.28 -4.18 -0.04
C PHE A 64 4.60 -4.40 1.33
N ALA A 65 3.81 -5.46 1.49
CA ALA A 65 3.15 -5.81 2.75
C ALA A 65 4.16 -6.07 3.88
N GLN A 66 5.29 -6.74 3.58
CA GLN A 66 6.35 -6.96 4.56
C GLN A 66 6.95 -5.65 5.07
N VAL A 67 7.21 -4.67 4.19
CA VAL A 67 7.72 -3.35 4.63
C VAL A 67 6.74 -2.67 5.57
N PHE A 68 5.44 -2.70 5.27
CA PHE A 68 4.45 -2.12 6.16
C PHE A 68 4.38 -2.83 7.52
N ARG A 69 4.44 -4.16 7.55
CA ARG A 69 4.48 -4.92 8.81
C ARG A 69 5.70 -4.56 9.65
N GLN A 70 6.87 -4.45 9.03
CA GLN A 70 8.08 -4.01 9.74
C GLN A 70 7.97 -2.57 10.25
N ALA A 71 7.37 -1.67 9.46
CA ALA A 71 7.10 -0.32 9.90
C ALA A 71 6.19 -0.30 11.12
N GLN A 72 5.10 -1.07 11.11
CA GLN A 72 4.20 -1.20 12.26
C GLN A 72 4.92 -1.70 13.51
N HIS A 73 5.75 -2.75 13.38
CA HIS A 73 6.57 -3.24 14.50
C HIS A 73 7.51 -2.16 15.04
N ALA A 74 8.21 -1.44 14.15
CA ALA A 74 9.12 -0.35 14.53
C ALA A 74 8.38 0.82 15.19
N MET A 75 7.17 1.14 14.74
CA MET A 75 6.35 2.17 15.37
C MET A 75 5.89 1.78 16.76
N LEU A 76 5.53 0.52 16.99
CA LEU A 76 5.12 0.05 18.31
C LEU A 76 6.28 0.05 19.31
N ALA A 77 7.50 -0.15 18.83
CA ALA A 77 8.70 -0.07 19.67
C ALA A 77 9.01 1.36 20.13
N ASP A 78 8.75 2.37 19.28
CA ASP A 78 9.00 3.79 19.55
C ASP A 78 7.71 4.61 19.51
N ALA A 79 6.62 4.06 20.05
CA ALA A 79 5.29 4.63 19.87
C ALA A 79 5.25 6.07 20.42
N PRO A 80 4.85 7.07 19.60
CA PRO A 80 4.62 8.39 20.15
C PRO A 80 3.50 8.28 21.19
N MET A 81 3.56 9.08 22.26
CA MET A 81 2.56 9.10 23.34
C MET A 81 1.11 9.11 22.82
N ARG A 82 0.86 9.74 21.67
CA ARG A 82 -0.45 9.74 20.99
C ARG A 82 -0.87 8.39 20.43
N LEU A 83 0.04 7.58 19.90
CA LEU A 83 -0.27 6.22 19.43
C LEU A 83 -0.56 5.30 20.63
N GLU A 84 0.19 5.43 21.73
CA GLU A 84 -0.06 4.68 22.96
C GLU A 84 -1.41 5.04 23.58
N GLU A 85 -1.70 6.33 23.71
CA GLU A 85 -3.01 6.84 24.16
C GLU A 85 -4.12 6.31 23.26
N PHE A 86 -3.98 6.46 21.94
CA PHE A 86 -4.94 5.98 20.95
C PHE A 86 -5.20 4.47 21.06
N MET A 87 -4.13 3.67 21.21
CA MET A 87 -4.24 2.23 21.40
C MET A 87 -4.91 1.83 22.71
N SER A 88 -4.67 2.59 23.79
CA SER A 88 -5.22 2.33 25.12
C SER A 88 -6.71 2.68 25.25
N THR A 89 -7.21 3.67 24.50
CA THR A 89 -8.58 4.18 24.63
C THR A 89 -9.63 3.40 23.84
N GLU A 90 -9.23 2.72 22.78
CA GLU A 90 -10.15 2.14 21.79
C GLU A 90 -10.32 0.62 21.92
N ASN A 91 -9.61 -0.03 22.84
CA ASN A 91 -9.65 -1.49 23.03
C ASN A 91 -9.49 -2.23 21.69
N PHE A 92 -8.46 -1.84 20.92
CA PHE A 92 -8.24 -2.34 19.57
C PHE A 92 -8.05 -3.86 19.58
N PRO A 93 -8.93 -4.65 18.93
CA PRO A 93 -8.56 -5.98 18.45
C PRO A 93 -7.36 -5.84 17.50
N ASP A 94 -6.70 -6.95 17.13
CA ASP A 94 -5.66 -6.92 16.09
C ASP A 94 -6.12 -6.02 14.94
N LEU A 95 -5.41 -4.90 14.71
CA LEU A 95 -5.85 -3.83 13.80
C LEU A 95 -6.17 -4.38 12.39
N GLU A 96 -5.54 -5.49 12.02
CA GLU A 96 -5.77 -6.20 10.76
C GLU A 96 -7.08 -6.98 10.70
N GLU A 97 -7.71 -7.32 11.84
CA GLU A 97 -8.99 -8.05 11.91
C GLU A 97 -10.21 -7.13 11.78
N VAL A 98 -10.07 -5.85 12.16
CA VAL A 98 -11.17 -4.88 12.19
C VAL A 98 -11.20 -3.99 10.94
N VAL A 99 -10.06 -3.89 10.26
CA VAL A 99 -9.88 -2.95 9.15
C VAL A 99 -10.25 -3.60 7.82
N VAL A 100 -11.22 -2.99 7.13
CA VAL A 100 -11.58 -3.37 5.76
C VAL A 100 -10.37 -3.18 4.83
N PRO A 101 -9.95 -4.20 4.06
CA PRO A 101 -8.84 -4.06 3.13
C PRO A 101 -9.06 -2.92 2.14
N ASP A 102 -7.99 -2.23 1.76
CA ASP A 102 -8.06 -1.10 0.84
C ASP A 102 -8.63 -1.57 -0.52
N PRO A 103 -9.83 -1.12 -0.91
CA PRO A 103 -10.48 -1.64 -2.10
C PRO A 103 -9.71 -1.29 -3.38
N VAL A 104 -8.90 -0.23 -3.38
CA VAL A 104 -8.07 0.12 -4.54
C VAL A 104 -6.83 -0.77 -4.62
N ALA A 105 -6.31 -1.24 -3.48
CA ALA A 105 -5.18 -2.17 -3.45
C ALA A 105 -5.60 -3.54 -3.99
N LEU A 106 -6.81 -4.00 -3.64
CA LEU A 106 -7.41 -5.22 -4.21
C LEU A 106 -7.56 -5.16 -5.75
N LEU A 107 -7.69 -3.95 -6.31
CA LEU A 107 -7.82 -3.74 -7.76
C LEU A 107 -6.49 -3.67 -8.52
N ILE A 108 -5.33 -3.84 -7.83
CA ILE A 108 -4.02 -3.90 -8.49
C ILE A 108 -3.94 -5.14 -9.38
N VAL A 109 -4.37 -6.30 -8.90
CA VAL A 109 -4.50 -7.51 -9.74
C VAL A 109 -5.93 -7.72 -10.25
N GLY A 110 -6.95 -7.27 -9.51
CA GLY A 110 -8.37 -7.41 -9.85
C GLY A 110 -9.09 -8.48 -9.03
N GLY A 111 -10.35 -8.22 -8.66
CA GLY A 111 -11.31 -9.25 -8.26
C GLY A 111 -11.07 -9.99 -6.93
N GLU A 112 -10.21 -9.49 -6.04
CA GLU A 112 -9.87 -10.20 -4.81
C GLU A 112 -11.02 -10.26 -3.79
N ASP A 113 -11.18 -11.43 -3.18
CA ASP A 113 -12.02 -11.60 -1.99
C ASP A 113 -11.29 -10.98 -0.78
N PRO A 114 -11.83 -9.91 -0.15
CA PRO A 114 -11.23 -9.32 1.03
C PRO A 114 -11.12 -10.28 2.23
N ALA A 115 -11.85 -11.39 2.20
CA ALA A 115 -11.78 -12.46 3.20
C ALA A 115 -10.64 -13.47 2.95
N ASP A 116 -9.91 -13.40 1.83
CA ASP A 116 -8.77 -14.28 1.60
C ASP A 116 -7.55 -13.84 2.43
N HIS A 117 -7.31 -14.54 3.54
CA HIS A 117 -6.18 -14.29 4.44
C HIS A 117 -4.83 -14.82 3.91
N THR A 118 -4.83 -15.59 2.82
CA THR A 118 -3.63 -16.17 2.22
C THR A 118 -3.07 -15.34 1.07
N SER A 119 -3.86 -14.41 0.54
CA SER A 119 -3.48 -13.51 -0.54
C SER A 119 -2.56 -12.39 -0.05
N GLU A 120 -1.36 -12.30 -0.62
CA GLU A 120 -0.44 -11.18 -0.37
C GLU A 120 -1.02 -9.84 -0.85
N ILE A 121 -1.95 -9.86 -1.82
CA ILE A 121 -2.69 -8.65 -2.23
C ILE A 121 -3.59 -8.18 -1.09
N VAL A 122 -4.31 -9.10 -0.45
CA VAL A 122 -5.19 -8.78 0.69
C VAL A 122 -4.35 -8.32 1.88
N ALA A 123 -3.21 -8.96 2.15
CA ALA A 123 -2.28 -8.51 3.19
C ALA A 123 -1.79 -7.08 2.92
N PHE A 124 -1.32 -6.79 1.71
CA PHE A 124 -0.95 -5.43 1.30
C PHE A 124 -2.12 -4.45 1.46
N ALA A 125 -3.31 -4.81 1.01
CA ALA A 125 -4.52 -3.99 1.10
C ALA A 125 -4.92 -3.68 2.55
N ARG A 126 -4.82 -4.65 3.46
CA ARG A 126 -5.08 -4.44 4.89
C ARG A 126 -4.06 -3.52 5.51
N THR A 127 -2.78 -3.77 5.24
CA THR A 127 -1.70 -2.97 5.84
C THR A 127 -1.75 -1.51 5.38
N MET A 128 -2.13 -1.27 4.11
CA MET A 128 -2.44 0.06 3.58
C MET A 128 -3.61 0.73 4.31
N SER A 129 -4.69 0.00 4.60
CA SER A 129 -5.82 0.57 5.34
C SER A 129 -5.45 0.91 6.79
N VAL A 130 -4.66 0.07 7.48
CA VAL A 130 -4.16 0.37 8.83
C VAL A 130 -3.32 1.65 8.81
N PHE A 131 -2.39 1.77 7.84
CA PHE A 131 -1.60 2.99 7.65
C PHE A 131 -2.51 4.24 7.53
N LYS A 132 -3.48 4.19 6.62
CA LYS A 132 -4.39 5.32 6.34
C LYS A 132 -5.21 5.69 7.55
N PHE A 133 -5.68 4.69 8.29
CA PHE A 133 -6.45 4.88 9.50
C PHE A 133 -5.65 5.61 10.57
N LEU A 134 -4.42 5.16 10.88
CA LEU A 134 -3.57 5.77 11.90
C LEU A 134 -3.21 7.23 11.58
N VAL A 135 -2.91 7.53 10.32
CA VAL A 135 -2.62 8.90 9.88
C VAL A 135 -3.86 9.78 9.98
N ARG A 136 -5.02 9.29 9.51
CA ARG A 136 -6.28 10.06 9.55
C ARG A 136 -6.77 10.32 10.97
N ALA A 137 -6.58 9.36 11.87
CA ALA A 137 -6.91 9.52 13.28
C ALA A 137 -5.98 10.50 14.00
N GLY A 138 -4.89 10.96 13.34
CA GLY A 138 -3.88 11.82 13.96
C GLY A 138 -3.04 11.10 15.01
N ALA A 139 -3.12 9.77 15.08
CA ALA A 139 -2.33 8.94 15.98
C ALA A 139 -0.83 9.03 15.64
N VAL A 140 -0.51 9.15 14.34
CA VAL A 140 0.86 9.27 13.83
C VAL A 140 0.95 10.24 12.64
N PRO A 141 1.98 11.10 12.57
CA PRO A 141 2.28 11.86 11.36
C PRO A 141 2.68 10.96 10.19
N ALA A 142 2.39 11.37 8.96
CA ALA A 142 2.79 10.62 7.76
C ALA A 142 4.32 10.45 7.66
N ASP A 143 5.10 11.46 8.05
CA ASP A 143 6.56 11.40 8.04
C ASP A 143 7.11 10.39 9.08
N PHE A 144 6.44 10.26 10.23
CA PHE A 144 6.81 9.29 11.26
C PHE A 144 6.67 7.84 10.74
N MET A 145 5.62 7.57 9.97
CA MET A 145 5.44 6.27 9.32
C MET A 145 6.58 5.97 8.34
N TYR A 146 7.01 6.98 7.59
CA TYR A 146 8.12 6.85 6.65
C TYR A 146 9.43 6.55 7.37
N GLU A 147 9.71 7.26 8.46
CA GLU A 147 10.88 6.97 9.30
C GLU A 147 10.82 5.56 9.92
N ALA A 148 9.63 5.11 10.32
CA ALA A 148 9.44 3.75 10.81
C ALA A 148 9.65 2.69 9.72
N MET A 149 9.17 2.93 8.50
CA MET A 149 9.48 2.08 7.35
C MET A 149 10.99 1.99 7.14
N CYS A 150 11.69 3.13 7.06
CA CYS A 150 13.14 3.17 6.87
C CYS A 150 13.89 2.38 7.96
N ARG A 151 13.48 2.49 9.23
CA ARG A 151 14.08 1.77 10.35
C ARG A 151 13.80 0.26 10.29
N GLY A 152 12.56 -0.14 10.01
CA GLY A 152 12.18 -1.55 9.89
C GLY A 152 12.86 -2.29 8.73
N MET A 153 13.44 -1.56 7.77
CA MET A 153 14.16 -2.18 6.65
C MET A 153 15.50 -2.81 7.03
N ASP A 154 16.13 -2.38 8.12
CA ASP A 154 17.41 -2.99 8.55
C ASP A 154 17.22 -4.49 8.83
N ASP A 155 16.02 -4.87 9.29
CA ASP A 155 15.64 -6.24 9.64
C ASP A 155 15.16 -7.10 8.44
N LEU A 156 14.90 -6.49 7.27
CA LEU A 156 14.50 -7.26 6.09
C LEU A 156 15.70 -7.96 5.43
N PRO A 157 15.57 -9.21 4.93
CA PRO A 157 16.60 -9.82 4.11
C PRO A 157 16.66 -9.16 2.71
N GLY A 158 17.86 -8.94 2.17
CA GLY A 158 18.05 -8.45 0.80
C GLY A 158 19.06 -7.30 0.66
N GLU A 159 19.34 -6.92 -0.58
CA GLU A 159 20.28 -5.84 -0.90
C GLU A 159 19.73 -4.45 -0.51
N SER A 160 20.63 -3.56 -0.08
CA SER A 160 20.26 -2.19 0.33
C SER A 160 19.63 -1.35 -0.78
N VAL A 161 19.86 -1.71 -2.04
CA VAL A 161 19.26 -1.04 -3.21
C VAL A 161 17.79 -1.44 -3.35
N LEU A 162 17.49 -2.75 -3.29
CA LEU A 162 16.12 -3.26 -3.33
C LEU A 162 15.27 -2.69 -2.18
N LYS A 163 15.82 -2.70 -0.97
CA LYS A 163 15.15 -2.16 0.21
C LYS A 163 14.75 -0.68 0.02
N ARG A 164 15.67 0.14 -0.48
CA ARG A 164 15.39 1.56 -0.74
C ARG A 164 14.32 1.73 -1.82
N ALA A 165 14.41 0.98 -2.91
CA ALA A 165 13.42 1.06 -3.97
C ALA A 165 12.01 0.66 -3.50
N LEU A 166 11.89 -0.35 -2.64
CA LEU A 166 10.61 -0.73 -2.00
C LEU A 166 10.03 0.43 -1.19
N VAL A 167 10.84 1.03 -0.31
CA VAL A 167 10.41 2.16 0.53
C VAL A 167 10.01 3.37 -0.31
N ASP A 168 10.78 3.67 -1.36
CA ASP A 168 10.48 4.80 -2.25
C ASP A 168 9.19 4.57 -3.04
N ALA A 169 8.92 3.34 -3.50
CA ALA A 169 7.67 2.99 -4.17
C ALA A 169 6.47 3.08 -3.20
N ILE A 170 6.61 2.61 -1.96
CA ILE A 170 5.57 2.75 -0.93
C ILE A 170 5.29 4.21 -0.61
N LYS A 171 6.35 5.00 -0.41
CA LYS A 171 6.25 6.43 -0.13
C LYS A 171 5.48 7.15 -1.23
N GLN A 172 5.80 6.87 -2.49
CA GLN A 172 5.09 7.44 -3.64
C GLN A 172 3.59 7.11 -3.62
N MET A 173 3.23 5.84 -3.40
CA MET A 173 1.83 5.42 -3.30
C MET A 173 1.09 6.13 -2.16
N ILE A 174 1.70 6.21 -0.99
CA ILE A 174 1.14 6.87 0.20
C ILE A 174 0.96 8.38 -0.02
N GLN A 175 1.99 9.06 -0.51
CA GLN A 175 1.94 10.51 -0.73
C GLN A 175 0.83 10.85 -1.73
N TYR A 176 0.75 10.09 -2.82
CA TYR A 176 -0.29 10.27 -3.81
C TYR A 176 -1.70 10.00 -3.23
N ASP A 177 -1.87 8.92 -2.46
CA ASP A 177 -3.13 8.64 -1.77
C ASP A 177 -3.57 9.78 -0.85
N MET A 178 -2.65 10.31 -0.05
CA MET A 178 -2.93 11.40 0.89
C MET A 178 -3.28 12.70 0.15
N GLU A 179 -2.54 13.03 -0.90
CA GLU A 179 -2.87 14.17 -1.76
C GLU A 179 -4.25 14.01 -2.41
N MET A 180 -4.59 12.79 -2.83
CA MET A 180 -5.89 12.52 -3.42
C MET A 180 -7.02 12.58 -2.41
N MET A 181 -6.81 12.11 -1.19
CA MET A 181 -7.77 12.30 -0.11
C MET A 181 -8.02 13.79 0.16
N LEU A 182 -6.96 14.57 0.35
CA LEU A 182 -7.05 16.01 0.62
C LEU A 182 -7.76 16.77 -0.51
N ARG A 183 -7.40 16.50 -1.77
CA ARG A 183 -8.05 17.14 -2.94
C ARG A 183 -9.55 16.81 -3.01
N ASN A 184 -9.96 15.63 -2.58
CA ASN A 184 -11.37 15.21 -2.63
C ASN A 184 -12.18 15.70 -1.43
N GLU A 185 -11.58 15.80 -0.24
CA GLU A 185 -12.23 16.44 0.92
C GLU A 185 -12.51 17.92 0.66
N VAL A 186 -11.58 18.63 0.00
CA VAL A 186 -11.78 20.03 -0.43
C VAL A 186 -12.90 20.15 -1.47
N LYS A 187 -12.98 19.24 -2.46
CA LYS A 187 -14.06 19.25 -3.46
C LYS A 187 -15.42 18.94 -2.85
N MET A 188 -15.49 18.03 -1.88
CA MET A 188 -16.72 17.72 -1.14
C MET A 188 -17.16 18.90 -0.26
N GLY A 189 -16.22 19.59 0.41
CA GLY A 189 -16.52 20.81 1.17
C GLY A 189 -17.00 21.98 0.31
N ALA A 190 -16.49 22.09 -0.92
CA ALA A 190 -16.91 23.11 -1.89
C ALA A 190 -18.26 22.81 -2.57
N LEU A 191 -18.75 21.57 -2.54
CA LEU A 191 -20.06 21.18 -3.06
C LEU A 191 -21.19 21.30 -2.01
N VAL A 192 -20.85 21.61 -0.76
CA VAL A 192 -21.79 21.75 0.37
C VAL A 192 -22.05 23.23 0.71
N HIS A 193 -21.51 24.18 -0.08
CA HIS A 193 -21.72 25.62 0.07
C HIS A 193 -22.32 26.26 -1.19
#